data_AF-A0A2J8P9J7-F1
#
_entry.id   AF-A0A2J8P9J7-F1
#
_cell.length_a   1.000
_cell.length_b   1.000
_cell.length_c   1.000
_cell.angle_alpha   90.00
_cell.angle_beta   90.00
_cell.angle_gamma   90.00
#
_symmetry.space_group_name_H-M   'P 1'
#
loop_
_entity.id
_entity.type
_entity.pdbx_description
1 polymer ?
#
loop_
_entity_poly.entity_id
_entity_poly.type
_entity_poly.pdbx_seq_one_letter_code
_entity_poly.pdbx_strand_id
1 'polypeptide(L)'
;TLGSTIDKATGILLYGLASRLRDTRRLSFLVSYIASKKIHTEPQLSAALEYVRSHPLDPIDTVDFERECGVGVIVTPEQIEEAVEAAINRHRPQLLVERYHFNMGLLMEVGGVLFFAFLQLLVPMLLGEARAVLKWADGKMIKNEVDMQVLHLLGPKMEADLEKKFKVAKARLEETDRRTAKDVMENGETA
;
A
#
# COMPACT_ATOMS: atom_id res chain seq x y z
N THR A 1 -5.00 12.32 -32.23
CA THR A 1 -3.56 12.61 -32.28
C THR A 1 -3.11 13.01 -30.89
N LEU A 2 -2.00 12.48 -30.36
CA LEU A 2 -1.43 12.99 -29.10
C LEU A 2 -0.85 14.38 -29.40
N GLY A 3 -1.67 15.42 -29.23
CA GLY A 3 -1.44 16.78 -29.74
C GLY A 3 -0.46 17.65 -28.94
N SER A 4 0.43 17.05 -28.16
CA SER A 4 1.46 17.77 -27.39
C SER A 4 2.63 16.83 -27.08
N THR A 5 3.75 17.38 -26.58
CA THR A 5 4.85 16.56 -26.06
C THR A 5 4.30 15.65 -24.95
N ILE A 6 4.64 14.37 -25.01
CA ILE A 6 4.18 13.38 -24.01
C ILE A 6 5.03 13.57 -22.77
N ASP A 7 4.40 13.91 -21.64
CA ASP A 7 5.10 14.00 -20.37
C ASP A 7 5.58 12.63 -19.88
N LYS A 8 6.62 12.63 -19.05
CA LYS A 8 7.26 11.40 -18.57
C LYS A 8 6.30 10.46 -17.85
N ALA A 9 5.33 10.99 -17.08
CA ALA A 9 4.38 10.15 -16.35
C ALA A 9 3.42 9.44 -17.31
N THR A 10 2.91 10.14 -18.33
CA THR A 10 2.13 9.54 -19.42
C THR A 10 2.95 8.49 -20.16
N GLY A 11 4.23 8.77 -20.45
CA GLY A 11 5.13 7.84 -21.12
C GLY A 11 5.32 6.53 -20.35
N ILE A 12 5.43 6.58 -19.02
CA ILE A 12 5.53 5.40 -18.15
C ILE A 12 4.25 4.56 -18.23
N LEU A 13 3.07 5.18 -18.21
CA LEU A 13 1.79 4.46 -18.32
C LEU A 13 1.60 3.85 -19.70
N LEU A 14 1.98 4.56 -20.77
CA LEU A 14 1.93 4.03 -22.13
C LEU A 14 2.88 2.84 -22.31
N TYR A 15 4.07 2.89 -21.72
CA TYR A 15 5.00 1.77 -21.67
C TYR A 15 4.42 0.58 -20.88
N GLY A 16 3.82 0.85 -19.72
CA GLY A 16 3.13 -0.15 -18.90
C GLY A 16 1.97 -0.82 -19.65
N LEU A 17 1.21 -0.04 -20.41
CA LEU A 17 0.14 -0.54 -21.27
C LEU A 17 0.72 -1.46 -22.36
N ALA A 18 1.70 -0.98 -23.12
CA ALA A 18 2.30 -1.71 -24.24
C ALA A 18 2.94 -3.03 -23.81
N SER A 19 3.54 -3.09 -22.62
CA SER A 19 4.20 -4.29 -22.10
C SER A 19 3.24 -5.35 -21.53
N ARG A 20 2.01 -4.97 -21.16
CA ARG A 20 1.05 -5.85 -20.46
C ARG A 20 -0.21 -6.17 -21.26
N LEU A 21 -0.57 -5.33 -22.24
CA LEU A 21 -1.77 -5.52 -23.04
C LEU A 21 -1.62 -6.70 -24.00
N ARG A 22 -2.53 -7.67 -23.89
CA ARG A 22 -2.59 -8.83 -24.81
C ARG A 22 -3.54 -8.60 -25.98
N ASP A 23 -4.68 -7.94 -25.73
CA ASP A 23 -5.67 -7.64 -26.78
C ASP A 23 -5.37 -6.30 -27.45
N THR A 24 -4.68 -6.35 -28.59
CA THR A 24 -4.28 -5.17 -29.36
C THR A 24 -5.45 -4.38 -29.93
N ARG A 25 -6.64 -5.00 -30.07
CA ARG A 25 -7.86 -4.31 -30.52
C ARG A 25 -8.28 -3.21 -29.55
N ARG A 26 -7.90 -3.35 -28.29
CA ARG A 26 -8.25 -2.46 -27.16
C ARG A 26 -7.20 -1.36 -26.93
N LEU A 27 -6.11 -1.38 -27.70
CA LEU A 27 -5.00 -0.45 -27.55
C LEU A 27 -5.45 0.99 -27.78
N SER A 28 -6.16 1.27 -28.88
CA SER A 28 -6.64 2.62 -29.19
C SER A 28 -7.57 3.16 -28.10
N PHE A 29 -8.45 2.31 -27.58
CA PHE A 29 -9.36 2.63 -26.48
C PHE A 29 -8.58 3.03 -25.22
N LEU A 30 -7.68 2.18 -24.72
CA LEU A 30 -6.93 2.47 -23.49
C LEU A 30 -5.95 3.64 -23.64
N VAL A 31 -5.32 3.79 -24.81
CA VAL A 31 -4.46 4.95 -25.10
C VAL A 31 -5.26 6.26 -25.02
N SER A 32 -6.52 6.28 -25.46
CA SER A 32 -7.35 7.48 -25.36
C SER A 32 -7.63 7.90 -23.91
N TYR A 33 -7.81 6.94 -23.00
CA TYR A 33 -7.99 7.20 -21.57
C TYR A 33 -6.71 7.69 -20.89
N ILE A 34 -5.55 7.16 -21.27
CA ILE A 34 -4.25 7.62 -20.76
C ILE A 34 -3.93 9.01 -21.30
N ALA A 35 -4.15 9.26 -22.60
CA ALA A 35 -3.88 10.54 -23.24
C ALA A 35 -4.79 11.67 -22.70
N SER A 36 -6.05 11.35 -22.37
CA SER A 36 -6.99 12.28 -21.74
C SER A 36 -6.80 12.42 -20.22
N LYS A 37 -5.79 11.76 -19.64
CA LYS A 37 -5.51 11.75 -18.20
C LYS A 37 -6.66 11.22 -17.34
N LYS A 38 -7.62 10.48 -17.92
CA LYS A 38 -8.64 9.76 -17.16
C LYS A 38 -8.05 8.56 -16.40
N ILE A 39 -7.05 7.91 -17.00
CA ILE A 39 -6.19 6.93 -16.35
C ILE A 39 -4.81 7.56 -16.19
N HIS A 40 -4.43 7.85 -14.96
CA HIS A 40 -3.19 8.56 -14.66
C HIS A 40 -2.40 7.96 -13.48
N THR A 41 -2.86 6.84 -12.89
CA THR A 41 -2.13 6.08 -11.88
C THR A 41 -1.92 4.63 -12.28
N GLU A 42 -0.91 3.97 -11.70
CA GLU A 42 -0.63 2.56 -11.95
C GLU A 42 -1.80 1.63 -11.53
N PRO A 43 -2.47 1.83 -10.37
CA PRO A 43 -3.62 1.01 -10.00
C PRO A 43 -4.78 1.11 -10.99
N GLN A 44 -5.05 2.30 -11.53
CA GLN A 44 -6.07 2.50 -12.57
C GLN A 44 -5.70 1.75 -13.86
N LEU A 45 -4.43 1.81 -14.29
CA LEU A 45 -3.95 1.05 -15.46
C LEU A 45 -4.06 -0.46 -15.24
N SER A 46 -3.69 -0.93 -14.05
CA SER A 46 -3.82 -2.35 -13.66
C SER A 46 -5.28 -2.80 -13.68
N ALA A 47 -6.21 -2.01 -13.14
CA ALA A 47 -7.64 -2.29 -13.19
C ALA A 47 -8.19 -2.30 -14.62
N ALA A 48 -7.77 -1.35 -15.46
CA ALA A 48 -8.19 -1.29 -16.86
C ALA A 48 -7.73 -2.49 -17.68
N LEU A 49 -6.50 -2.96 -17.45
CA LEU A 49 -5.97 -4.18 -18.07
C LEU A 49 -6.75 -5.43 -17.62
N GLU A 50 -7.11 -5.50 -16.34
CA GLU A 50 -7.92 -6.60 -15.80
C GLU A 50 -9.35 -6.58 -16.36
N TYR A 51 -9.96 -5.40 -16.45
CA TYR A 51 -11.29 -5.22 -17.00
C TYR A 51 -11.36 -5.69 -18.45
N VAL A 52 -10.42 -5.23 -19.28
CA VAL A 52 -10.35 -5.63 -20.70
C VAL A 52 -10.11 -7.14 -20.86
N ARG A 53 -9.34 -7.75 -19.95
CA ARG A 53 -9.10 -9.19 -19.95
C ARG A 53 -10.36 -10.00 -19.60
N SER A 54 -11.16 -9.52 -18.65
CA SER A 54 -12.40 -10.17 -18.21
C SER A 54 -13.59 -9.90 -19.13
N HIS A 55 -13.53 -8.87 -19.98
CA HIS A 55 -14.58 -8.48 -20.91
C HIS A 55 -14.11 -8.54 -22.38
N PRO A 56 -13.98 -9.75 -22.97
CA PRO A 56 -13.45 -9.93 -24.32
C PRO A 56 -14.42 -9.51 -25.44
N LEU A 57 -15.70 -9.30 -25.12
CA LEU A 57 -16.76 -8.98 -26.06
C LEU A 57 -16.93 -7.48 -26.27
N ASP A 58 -17.36 -7.11 -27.47
CA ASP A 58 -17.75 -5.75 -27.84
C ASP A 58 -19.27 -5.59 -27.81
N PRO A 59 -19.78 -4.37 -27.50
CA PRO A 59 -19.05 -3.18 -27.08
C PRO A 59 -18.65 -3.20 -25.59
N ILE A 60 -17.57 -2.49 -25.23
CA ILE A 60 -17.28 -2.21 -23.81
C ILE A 60 -18.32 -1.23 -23.27
N ASP A 61 -18.93 -1.59 -22.14
CA ASP A 61 -19.70 -0.64 -21.34
C ASP A 61 -18.75 0.40 -20.74
N THR A 62 -18.81 1.62 -21.26
CA THR A 62 -17.95 2.72 -20.82
C THR A 62 -18.23 3.15 -19.39
N VAL A 63 -19.48 3.09 -18.93
CA VAL A 63 -19.85 3.52 -17.58
C VAL A 63 -19.33 2.52 -16.55
N ASP A 64 -19.50 1.24 -16.85
CA ASP A 64 -18.99 0.15 -16.04
C ASP A 64 -17.45 0.15 -16.00
N PHE A 65 -16.81 0.30 -17.16
CA PHE A 65 -15.35 0.43 -17.27
C PHE A 65 -14.81 1.60 -16.44
N GLU A 66 -15.38 2.80 -16.58
CA GLU A 66 -14.93 3.99 -15.85
C GLU A 66 -15.06 3.79 -14.33
N ARG A 67 -16.16 3.18 -13.88
CA ARG A 67 -16.39 2.87 -12.46
C ARG A 67 -15.37 1.87 -11.93
N GLU A 68 -15.19 0.75 -12.61
CA GLU A 68 -14.28 -0.32 -12.18
C GLU A 68 -12.81 0.10 -12.23
N CYS A 69 -12.46 1.05 -13.10
CA CYS A 69 -11.12 1.61 -13.22
C CYS A 69 -10.89 2.82 -12.32
N GLY A 70 -11.88 3.29 -11.56
CA GLY A 70 -11.74 4.46 -10.70
C GLY A 70 -11.51 5.75 -11.46
N VAL A 71 -12.07 5.88 -12.67
CA VAL A 71 -12.02 7.12 -13.45
C VAL A 71 -12.85 8.19 -12.75
N GLY A 72 -12.27 9.37 -12.56
CA GLY A 72 -12.90 10.47 -11.82
C GLY A 72 -12.84 10.34 -10.31
N VAL A 73 -12.29 9.25 -9.77
CA VAL A 73 -12.03 9.14 -8.33
C VAL A 73 -10.77 9.95 -7.99
N ILE A 74 -10.95 11.00 -7.20
CA ILE A 74 -9.86 11.84 -6.71
C ILE A 74 -9.62 11.47 -5.24
N VAL A 75 -8.41 11.03 -4.93
CA VAL A 75 -7.97 10.86 -3.55
C VAL A 75 -7.25 12.13 -3.09
N THR A 76 -7.75 12.76 -2.04
CA THR A 76 -7.17 14.01 -1.52
C THR A 76 -6.04 13.74 -0.53
N PRO A 77 -5.12 14.71 -0.31
CA PRO A 77 -4.09 14.58 0.72
C PRO A 77 -4.65 14.29 2.12
N GLU A 78 -5.77 14.93 2.47
CA GLU A 78 -6.42 14.77 3.77
C GLU A 78 -6.93 13.33 3.96
N GLN A 79 -7.49 12.72 2.91
CA GLN A 79 -7.90 11.32 2.97
C GLN A 79 -6.70 10.36 3.17
N ILE A 80 -5.54 10.71 2.61
CA ILE A 80 -4.30 9.95 2.81
C ILE A 80 -3.82 10.13 4.25
N GLU A 81 -3.81 11.36 4.76
CA GLU A 81 -3.43 11.68 6.13
C GLU A 81 -4.29 10.91 7.14
N GLU A 82 -5.62 10.98 7.01
CA GLU A 82 -6.57 10.29 7.90
C GLU A 82 -6.40 8.76 7.84
N ALA A 83 -6.24 8.19 6.64
CA ALA A 83 -6.08 6.75 6.48
C ALA A 83 -4.75 6.25 7.08
N VAL A 84 -3.67 7.01 6.91
CA VAL A 84 -2.36 6.71 7.50
C VAL A 84 -2.42 6.86 9.01
N GLU A 85 -3.03 7.93 9.52
CA GLU A 85 -3.16 8.18 10.95
C GLU A 85 -3.96 7.07 11.64
N ALA A 86 -5.09 6.65 11.04
CA ALA A 86 -5.90 5.56 11.55
C ALA A 86 -5.11 4.24 11.64
N ALA A 87 -4.31 3.93 10.62
CA ALA A 87 -3.48 2.74 10.59
C ALA A 87 -2.33 2.81 11.62
N ILE A 88 -1.70 3.98 11.79
CA ILE A 88 -0.69 4.21 12.84
C ILE A 88 -1.30 4.07 14.23
N ASN A 89 -2.46 4.68 14.47
CA ASN A 89 -3.15 4.64 15.77
C ASN A 89 -3.53 3.22 16.18
N ARG A 90 -3.92 2.36 15.23
CA ARG A 90 -4.20 0.94 15.46
C ARG A 90 -2.99 0.17 16.02
N HIS A 91 -1.77 0.55 15.62
CA HIS A 91 -0.53 -0.12 16.02
C HIS A 91 0.35 0.72 16.96
N ARG A 92 -0.14 1.87 17.43
CA ARG A 92 0.61 2.86 18.22
C ARG A 92 1.35 2.27 19.42
N PRO A 93 0.75 1.41 20.26
CA PRO A 93 1.45 0.86 21.42
C PRO A 93 2.66 0.00 21.01
N GLN A 94 2.52 -0.78 19.94
CA GLN A 94 3.59 -1.65 19.45
C GLN A 94 4.67 -0.85 18.71
N LEU A 95 4.28 0.17 17.93
CA LEU A 95 5.19 1.09 17.25
C LEU A 95 6.10 1.84 18.24
N LEU A 96 5.57 2.28 19.38
CA LEU A 96 6.39 2.99 20.38
C LEU A 96 7.42 2.08 21.07
N VAL A 97 7.09 0.79 21.24
CA VAL A 97 7.96 -0.20 21.89
C VAL A 97 9.02 -0.74 20.92
N GLU A 98 8.59 -1.14 19.73
CA GLU A 98 9.47 -1.76 18.74
C GLU A 98 10.18 -0.71 17.86
N ARG A 99 9.72 0.54 17.88
CA ARG A 99 10.26 1.65 17.07
C ARG A 99 10.45 1.21 15.61
N TYR A 100 11.65 1.41 15.07
CA TYR A 100 12.00 1.02 13.70
C TYR A 100 12.25 -0.49 13.51
N HIS A 101 12.13 -1.31 14.57
CA HIS A 101 12.24 -2.76 14.50
C HIS A 101 10.90 -3.48 14.36
N PHE A 102 9.79 -2.76 14.31
CA PHE A 102 8.46 -3.37 14.20
C PHE A 102 8.37 -4.26 12.95
N ASN A 103 8.32 -5.58 13.15
CA ASN A 103 8.55 -6.57 12.10
C ASN A 103 7.35 -7.50 11.94
N MET A 104 6.48 -7.22 10.95
CA MET A 104 5.39 -8.09 10.59
C MET A 104 5.78 -8.97 9.40
N GLY A 105 6.51 -10.04 9.69
CA GLY A 105 6.84 -11.08 8.72
C GLY A 105 5.62 -11.90 8.33
N LEU A 106 4.80 -11.36 7.42
CA LEU A 106 3.87 -12.11 6.58
C LEU A 106 3.72 -11.43 5.20
N LEU A 107 4.83 -11.26 4.48
CA LEU A 107 4.80 -11.07 3.03
C LEU A 107 6.06 -11.72 2.44
N MET A 108 5.78 -12.76 1.66
CA MET A 108 6.67 -13.81 1.19
C MET A 108 7.77 -13.35 0.21
N GLU A 109 8.88 -14.10 0.27
CA GLU A 109 9.67 -14.62 -0.85
C GLU A 109 10.15 -13.62 -1.92
N VAL A 110 11.45 -13.28 -1.88
CA VAL A 110 12.43 -13.26 -2.99
C VAL A 110 13.72 -12.59 -2.48
N GLY A 111 14.85 -13.24 -2.74
CA GLY A 111 16.15 -12.94 -2.15
C GLY A 111 16.78 -11.61 -2.57
N GLY A 112 17.55 -11.05 -1.62
CA GLY A 112 18.80 -10.32 -1.86
C GLY A 112 18.70 -8.89 -2.39
N VAL A 113 18.58 -7.91 -1.48
CA VAL A 113 19.49 -6.74 -1.32
C VAL A 113 19.24 -6.17 0.10
N LEU A 114 19.95 -6.72 1.08
CA LEU A 114 19.85 -6.37 2.50
C LEU A 114 20.78 -5.20 2.84
N PHE A 115 20.33 -3.95 2.79
CA PHE A 115 20.82 -2.88 3.70
C PHE A 115 20.00 -1.58 3.64
N PHE A 116 19.48 -1.20 2.47
CA PHE A 116 18.65 0.01 2.32
C PHE A 116 17.16 -0.21 2.61
N ALA A 117 16.72 -1.47 2.69
CA ALA A 117 15.31 -1.88 2.75
C ALA A 117 14.68 -1.89 4.16
N PHE A 118 15.42 -1.60 5.24
CA PHE A 118 14.88 -1.73 6.60
C PHE A 118 14.07 -0.51 7.06
N LEU A 119 14.28 0.67 6.45
CA LEU A 119 13.32 1.80 6.53
C LEU A 119 12.07 1.53 5.67
N GLN A 120 12.14 0.58 4.74
CA GLN A 120 11.07 0.20 3.82
C GLN A 120 10.20 -0.96 4.36
N LEU A 121 10.30 -1.32 5.65
CA LEU A 121 9.53 -2.43 6.22
C LEU A 121 8.31 -2.01 7.05
N LEU A 122 8.27 -0.78 7.55
CA LEU A 122 7.08 -0.23 8.21
C LEU A 122 6.06 0.31 7.20
N VAL A 123 6.58 0.97 6.16
CA VAL A 123 5.81 1.55 5.06
C VAL A 123 4.88 0.56 4.38
N PRO A 124 5.26 -0.66 3.96
CA PRO A 124 4.39 -1.55 3.18
C PRO A 124 3.13 -2.03 3.92
N MET A 125 3.16 -2.10 5.25
CA MET A 125 1.98 -2.44 6.06
C MET A 125 0.97 -1.30 6.06
N LEU A 126 1.41 -0.10 6.42
CA LEU A 126 0.58 1.10 6.41
C LEU A 126 0.14 1.45 4.98
N LEU A 127 1.00 1.21 3.98
CA LEU A 127 0.63 1.27 2.57
C LEU A 127 -0.41 0.21 2.22
N GLY A 128 -0.35 -1.00 2.76
CA GLY A 128 -1.32 -2.06 2.50
C GLY A 128 -2.70 -1.69 3.02
N GLU A 129 -2.79 -1.24 4.28
CA GLU A 129 -4.04 -0.78 4.88
C GLU A 129 -4.56 0.50 4.23
N ALA A 130 -3.69 1.51 4.02
CA ALA A 130 -4.07 2.73 3.34
C ALA A 130 -4.42 2.49 1.85
N ARG A 131 -3.79 1.54 1.15
CA ARG A 131 -4.20 1.13 -0.21
C ARG A 131 -5.51 0.35 -0.21
N ALA A 132 -5.83 -0.40 0.84
CA ALA A 132 -7.12 -1.06 0.96
C ALA A 132 -8.25 -0.03 1.11
N VAL A 133 -7.99 1.08 1.79
CA VAL A 133 -8.92 2.22 1.94
C VAL A 133 -8.89 3.14 0.70
N LEU A 134 -7.71 3.36 0.13
CA LEU A 134 -7.42 4.32 -0.95
C LEU A 134 -6.88 3.59 -2.19
N LYS A 135 -7.70 2.69 -2.75
CA LYS A 135 -7.37 1.84 -3.90
C LYS A 135 -6.75 2.61 -5.09
N TRP A 136 -7.18 3.85 -5.29
CA TRP A 136 -6.80 4.69 -6.43
C TRP A 136 -5.73 5.74 -6.12
N ALA A 137 -5.25 5.81 -4.88
CA ALA A 137 -4.24 6.79 -4.48
C ALA A 137 -2.87 6.51 -5.10
N ASP A 138 -2.10 7.58 -5.25
CA ASP A 138 -0.69 7.48 -5.64
C ASP A 138 0.10 6.85 -4.47
N GLY A 139 0.67 5.67 -4.72
CA GLY A 139 1.47 4.96 -3.72
C GLY A 139 2.68 5.76 -3.21
N LYS A 140 3.19 6.72 -3.99
CA LYS A 140 4.24 7.64 -3.56
C LYS A 140 3.71 8.65 -2.54
N MET A 141 2.50 9.18 -2.74
CA MET A 141 1.87 10.10 -1.79
C MET A 141 1.59 9.41 -0.46
N ILE A 142 1.01 8.20 -0.51
CA ILE A 142 0.78 7.40 0.70
C ILE A 142 2.11 7.12 1.43
N LYS A 143 3.18 6.79 0.68
CA LYS A 143 4.49 6.51 1.29
C LYS A 143 5.06 7.74 2.00
N ASN A 144 5.02 8.90 1.33
CA ASN A 144 5.55 10.14 1.91
C ASN A 144 4.82 10.49 3.21
N GLU A 145 3.50 10.31 3.24
CA GLU A 145 2.69 10.60 4.43
C GLU A 145 3.00 9.62 5.58
N VAL A 146 3.11 8.33 5.27
CA VAL A 146 3.56 7.33 6.25
C VAL A 146 4.94 7.68 6.83
N ASP A 147 5.91 8.00 5.98
CA ASP A 147 7.26 8.35 6.40
C ASP A 147 7.25 9.58 7.32
N MET A 148 6.43 10.59 7.00
CA MET A 148 6.22 11.80 7.81
C MET A 148 5.62 11.49 9.18
N GLN A 149 4.47 10.82 9.23
CA GLN A 149 3.77 10.56 10.50
C GLN A 149 4.56 9.61 11.41
N VAL A 150 5.25 8.62 10.84
CA VAL A 150 6.12 7.72 11.59
C VAL A 150 7.32 8.47 12.16
N LEU A 151 7.94 9.37 11.37
CA LEU A 151 9.02 10.20 11.85
C LEU A 151 8.55 11.14 12.98
N HIS A 152 7.36 11.72 12.86
CA HIS A 152 6.75 12.52 13.93
C HIS A 152 6.48 11.69 15.20
N LEU A 153 6.01 10.45 15.05
CA LEU A 153 5.69 9.58 16.18
C LEU A 153 6.94 9.05 16.88
N LEU A 154 7.94 8.60 16.13
CA LEU A 154 9.11 7.89 16.66
C LEU A 154 10.32 8.82 16.87
N GLY A 155 10.37 9.97 16.19
CA GLY A 155 11.56 10.82 16.13
C GLY A 155 12.66 10.23 15.23
N PRO A 156 13.81 10.92 15.10
CA PRO A 156 14.91 10.44 14.26
C PRO A 156 15.43 9.07 14.71
N LYS A 157 15.95 8.30 13.75
CA LYS A 157 16.62 7.03 14.03
C LYS A 157 17.83 7.25 14.92
N MET A 158 17.94 6.44 15.97
CA MET A 158 19.08 6.44 16.89
C MET A 158 19.95 5.20 16.66
N GLU A 159 21.15 5.16 17.22
CA GLU A 159 22.06 4.02 17.07
C GLU A 159 21.44 2.69 17.53
N ALA A 160 20.61 2.72 18.58
CA ALA A 160 19.85 1.57 19.05
C ALA A 160 18.85 1.01 18.00
N ASP A 161 18.39 1.83 17.05
CA ASP A 161 17.52 1.43 15.94
C ASP A 161 18.30 0.76 14.79
N LEU A 162 19.64 0.90 14.78
CA LEU A 162 20.54 0.29 13.79
C LEU A 162 21.01 -1.11 14.22
N GLU A 163 20.93 -1.42 15.52
CA GLU A 163 21.25 -2.74 16.05
C GLU A 163 20.13 -3.74 15.72
N LYS A 164 20.49 -4.92 15.20
CA LYS A 164 19.52 -6.01 15.02
C LYS A 164 19.10 -6.55 16.39
N LYS A 165 17.91 -6.21 16.86
CA LYS A 165 17.31 -6.93 18.00
C LYS A 165 17.02 -8.38 17.58
N PHE A 166 17.84 -9.31 18.06
CA PHE A 166 17.55 -10.74 17.97
C PHE A 166 16.22 -11.05 18.67
N LYS A 167 15.49 -12.03 18.13
CA LYS A 167 14.12 -12.50 18.46
C LYS A 167 13.89 -12.88 19.94
N VAL A 168 14.09 -11.98 20.89
CA VAL A 168 13.87 -12.22 22.32
C VAL A 168 12.59 -11.52 22.81
N ALA A 169 12.17 -10.44 22.14
CA ALA A 169 10.98 -9.67 22.55
C ALA A 169 9.64 -10.42 22.32
N LYS A 170 9.53 -11.19 21.23
CA LYS A 170 8.30 -11.97 20.93
C LYS A 170 8.03 -13.08 21.96
N ALA A 171 9.09 -13.68 22.52
CA ALA A 171 8.95 -14.73 23.53
C ALA A 171 8.45 -14.18 24.88
N ARG A 172 8.82 -12.94 25.26
CA ARG A 172 8.35 -12.32 26.50
C ARG A 172 6.89 -11.88 26.42
N LEU A 173 6.43 -11.35 25.29
CA LEU A 173 5.02 -10.98 25.11
C LEU A 173 4.09 -12.20 25.14
N GLU A 174 4.46 -13.29 24.47
CA GLU A 174 3.69 -14.55 24.49
C GLU A 174 3.66 -15.25 25.86
N GLU A 175 4.65 -15.01 26.72
CA GLU A 175 4.66 -15.52 28.10
C GLU A 175 3.82 -14.65 29.04
N THR A 176 3.75 -13.34 28.79
CA THR A 176 2.96 -12.41 29.61
C THR A 176 1.46 -12.56 29.33
N ASP A 177 1.07 -12.72 28.05
CA ASP A 177 -0.32 -13.03 27.68
C ASP A 177 -0.79 -14.40 28.22
N ARG A 178 0.09 -15.41 28.23
CA ARG A 178 -0.23 -16.73 28.80
C ARG A 178 -0.36 -16.73 30.33
N ARG A 179 0.40 -15.89 31.03
CA ARG A 179 0.24 -15.72 32.49
C ARG A 179 -1.05 -14.95 32.82
N THR A 180 -1.32 -13.87 32.09
CA THR A 180 -2.54 -13.07 32.28
C THR A 180 -3.81 -13.86 31.97
N ALA A 181 -3.78 -14.75 30.96
CA ALA A 181 -4.90 -15.65 30.67
C ALA A 181 -5.10 -16.77 31.71
N LYS A 182 -4.04 -17.20 32.41
CA LYS A 182 -4.13 -18.20 33.49
C LYS A 182 -4.70 -17.61 34.78
N ASP A 183 -4.27 -16.41 35.17
CA ASP A 183 -4.71 -15.75 36.41
C ASP A 183 -6.19 -15.33 36.37
N VAL A 184 -6.77 -15.16 35.17
CA VAL A 184 -8.20 -14.86 34.98
C VAL A 184 -9.07 -16.12 35.08
N MET A 185 -8.57 -17.30 34.71
CA MET A 185 -9.33 -18.55 34.81
C MET A 185 -9.37 -19.11 36.24
N GLU A 186 -8.31 -18.88 37.05
CA GLU A 186 -8.21 -19.46 38.39
C GLU A 186 -9.03 -18.69 39.46
N ASN A 187 -9.44 -17.45 39.17
CA ASN A 187 -10.28 -16.62 40.08
C ASN A 187 -11.79 -16.66 39.75
N GLY A 188 -12.23 -17.48 38.78
CA GLY A 188 -13.63 -17.60 38.37
C GLY A 188 -14.42 -18.74 39.02
N GLU A 189 -13.77 -19.66 39.74
CA GLU A 189 -14.40 -20.82 40.41
C GLU A 189 -14.32 -20.71 41.93
N THR A 190 -14.84 -19.62 42.50
CA THR A 190 -15.37 -19.65 43.89
C THR A 190 -16.60 -18.75 43.97
N ALA A 191 -17.75 -19.33 43.64
CA ALA A 191 -19.08 -18.88 44.07
C ALA A 191 -19.71 -19.98 44.90
#